data_AF-A0AAW9IMS5-F1
#
_entry.id   AF-A0AAW9IMS5-F1
#
_cell.length_a   1.000
_cell.length_b   1.000
_cell.length_c   1.000
_cell.angle_alpha   90.00
_cell.angle_beta   90.00
_cell.angle_gamma   90.00
#
_symmetry.space_group_name_H-M   'P 1'
#
loop_
_entity.id
_entity.type
_entity.pdbx_description
1 polymer ?
#
loop_
_entity_poly.entity_id
_entity_poly.type
_entity_poly.pdbx_seq_one_letter_code
_entity_poly.pdbx_strand_id
1 'polypeptide(L)'
;PDGVILQFGGQTAIKLANFLKEKGIKTLGTTADQIDMAEDREKFDALLEELAIDRPKGKGVWTIEEGLEEARRLGFPVLVRPSYVLGGQGMEITFDEEELTYYLKNAFIKDRKNPILVDKY
;
A
#
# COMPACT_ATOMS: atom_id res chain seq x y z
N PRO A 1 -16.63 -30.79 -3.42
CA PRO A 1 -17.32 -29.64 -4.04
C PRO A 1 -16.67 -29.34 -5.39
N ASP A 2 -17.43 -28.83 -6.36
CA ASP A 2 -16.88 -28.48 -7.69
C ASP A 2 -15.95 -27.26 -7.65
N GLY A 3 -16.11 -26.45 -6.61
CA GLY A 3 -15.22 -25.34 -6.27
C GLY A 3 -15.75 -24.53 -5.10
N VAL A 4 -15.05 -23.43 -4.80
CA VAL A 4 -15.37 -22.48 -3.73
C VAL A 4 -15.51 -21.06 -4.28
N ILE A 5 -16.37 -20.25 -3.67
CA ILE A 5 -16.54 -18.83 -4.00
C ILE A 5 -16.05 -18.03 -2.79
N LEU A 6 -15.02 -17.20 -2.98
CA LEU A 6 -14.33 -16.48 -1.90
C LEU A 6 -14.69 -14.98 -1.84
N GLN A 7 -15.29 -14.45 -2.89
CA GLN A 7 -15.53 -13.02 -3.10
C GLN A 7 -16.59 -12.43 -2.15
N PHE A 8 -17.44 -13.27 -1.56
CA PHE A 8 -18.56 -12.83 -0.71
C PHE A 8 -18.29 -12.96 0.80
N GLY A 9 -17.12 -13.46 1.21
CA GLY A 9 -16.79 -13.66 2.63
C GLY A 9 -15.87 -12.59 3.22
N GLY A 10 -15.66 -11.48 2.50
CA GLY A 10 -14.76 -10.41 2.89
C GLY A 10 -13.31 -10.89 3.09
N GLN A 11 -12.57 -10.16 3.92
CA GLN A 11 -11.14 -10.42 4.17
C GLN A 11 -10.87 -11.80 4.78
N THR A 12 -11.80 -12.34 5.57
CA THR A 12 -11.65 -13.68 6.15
C THR A 12 -11.61 -14.76 5.07
N ALA A 13 -12.49 -14.68 4.05
CA ALA A 13 -12.49 -15.64 2.96
C ALA A 13 -11.33 -15.43 1.97
N ILE A 14 -10.98 -14.19 1.68
CA ILE A 14 -9.83 -13.82 0.84
C ILE A 14 -8.53 -14.45 1.36
N LYS A 15 -8.29 -14.38 2.68
CA LYS A 15 -7.09 -14.98 3.31
C LYS A 15 -6.98 -16.50 3.15
N LEU A 16 -8.08 -17.20 2.86
CA LEU A 16 -8.07 -18.64 2.62
C LEU A 16 -7.69 -19.02 1.19
N ALA A 17 -7.63 -18.05 0.26
CA ALA A 17 -7.42 -18.32 -1.17
C ALA A 17 -6.15 -19.13 -1.45
N ASN A 18 -5.02 -18.70 -0.89
CA ASN A 18 -3.73 -19.39 -1.08
C ASN A 18 -3.74 -20.79 -0.45
N PHE A 19 -4.28 -20.94 0.76
CA PHE A 19 -4.42 -22.25 1.41
C PHE A 19 -5.28 -23.22 0.58
N LEU A 20 -6.41 -22.75 0.05
CA LEU A 20 -7.30 -23.58 -0.76
C LEU A 20 -6.66 -23.96 -2.09
N LYS A 21 -5.90 -23.03 -2.71
CA LYS A 21 -5.10 -23.30 -3.91
C LYS A 21 -4.04 -24.37 -3.65
N GLU A 22 -3.28 -24.29 -2.56
CA GLU A 22 -2.28 -25.30 -2.17
C GLU A 22 -2.89 -26.69 -1.95
N LYS A 23 -4.15 -26.75 -1.52
CA LYS A 23 -4.92 -28.00 -1.38
C LYS A 23 -5.54 -28.49 -2.69
N GLY A 24 -5.30 -27.81 -3.81
CA GLY A 24 -5.87 -28.16 -5.12
C GLY A 24 -7.38 -27.89 -5.22
N ILE A 25 -7.94 -27.09 -4.32
CA ILE A 25 -9.36 -26.75 -4.32
C ILE A 25 -9.58 -25.60 -5.31
N LYS A 26 -10.43 -25.85 -6.31
CA LYS A 26 -10.74 -24.87 -7.36
C LYS A 26 -11.51 -23.67 -6.79
N THR A 27 -10.98 -22.47 -7.00
CA THR A 27 -11.73 -21.22 -6.77
C THR A 27 -12.55 -20.88 -8.01
N LEU A 28 -13.81 -20.52 -7.83
CA LEU A 28 -14.73 -20.09 -8.88
C LEU A 28 -14.77 -18.56 -8.94
N GLY A 29 -14.86 -17.99 -10.15
CA GLY A 29 -14.76 -16.54 -10.38
C GLY A 29 -13.31 -16.05 -10.36
N THR A 30 -13.05 -14.93 -9.68
CA THR A 30 -11.68 -14.43 -9.42
C THR A 30 -10.85 -15.51 -8.75
N THR A 31 -9.77 -15.91 -9.42
CA THR A 31 -8.87 -16.97 -8.94
C THR A 31 -8.05 -16.51 -7.73
N ALA A 32 -7.50 -17.46 -6.98
CA ALA A 32 -6.61 -17.14 -5.86
C ALA A 32 -5.42 -16.26 -6.28
N ASP A 33 -4.85 -16.49 -7.47
CA ASP A 33 -3.75 -15.67 -7.99
C ASP A 33 -4.18 -14.24 -8.32
N GLN A 34 -5.38 -14.06 -8.86
CA GLN A 34 -5.91 -12.73 -9.14
C GLN A 34 -6.27 -11.98 -7.84
N ILE A 35 -6.76 -12.69 -6.83
CA ILE A 35 -6.99 -12.13 -5.50
C ILE A 35 -5.65 -11.68 -4.90
N ASP A 36 -4.65 -12.55 -4.93
CA ASP A 36 -3.31 -12.29 -4.42
C ASP A 36 -2.62 -11.12 -5.15
N MET A 37 -2.75 -11.04 -6.48
CA MET A 37 -2.24 -9.92 -7.28
C MET A 37 -2.91 -8.58 -6.95
N ALA A 38 -4.16 -8.58 -6.49
CA ALA A 38 -4.88 -7.36 -6.11
C ALA A 38 -4.62 -6.94 -4.65
N GLU A 39 -4.43 -7.91 -3.74
CA GLU A 39 -4.23 -7.67 -2.30
C GLU A 39 -2.76 -7.40 -1.95
N ASP A 40 -1.81 -8.03 -2.67
CA ASP A 40 -0.39 -7.75 -2.53
C ASP A 40 -0.05 -6.44 -3.24
N ARG A 41 0.45 -5.49 -2.45
CA ARG A 41 0.71 -4.15 -2.95
C ARG A 41 1.80 -4.12 -4.01
N GLU A 42 2.87 -4.90 -3.88
CA GLU A 42 3.96 -4.92 -4.86
C GLU A 42 3.50 -5.54 -6.17
N LYS A 43 2.66 -6.57 -6.10
CA LYS A 43 2.07 -7.20 -7.30
C LYS A 43 1.06 -6.30 -7.98
N PHE A 44 0.22 -5.63 -7.19
CA PHE A 44 -0.74 -4.67 -7.72
C PHE A 44 -0.01 -3.50 -8.38
N ASP A 45 1.04 -3.01 -7.73
CA ASP A 45 1.92 -1.97 -8.24
C ASP A 45 2.57 -2.36 -9.57
N ALA A 46 3.11 -3.58 -9.67
CA ALA A 46 3.67 -4.13 -10.90
C ALA A 46 2.61 -4.29 -12.01
N LEU A 47 1.39 -4.71 -11.66
CA LEU A 47 0.28 -4.81 -12.60
C LEU A 47 -0.11 -3.44 -13.18
N LEU A 48 -0.15 -2.40 -12.36
CA LEU A 48 -0.42 -1.03 -12.83
C LEU A 48 0.69 -0.53 -13.77
N GLU A 49 1.95 -0.86 -13.47
CA GLU A 49 3.10 -0.57 -14.34
C GLU A 49 2.95 -1.27 -15.70
N GLU A 50 2.62 -2.57 -15.71
CA GLU A 50 2.41 -3.37 -16.92
C GLU A 50 1.28 -2.81 -17.78
N LEU A 51 0.19 -2.37 -17.14
CA LEU A 51 -0.97 -1.80 -17.82
C LEU A 51 -0.79 -0.33 -18.22
N ALA A 52 0.37 0.27 -17.94
CA ALA A 52 0.64 1.70 -18.15
C ALA A 52 -0.45 2.60 -17.52
N ILE A 53 -0.95 2.21 -16.35
CA ILE A 53 -1.90 3.01 -15.58
C ILE A 53 -1.11 3.95 -14.68
N ASP A 54 -1.29 5.25 -14.91
CA ASP A 54 -0.64 6.28 -14.10
C ASP A 54 -1.05 6.16 -12.63
N ARG A 55 -0.03 6.15 -11.77
CA ARG A 55 -0.17 6.14 -10.32
C ARG A 55 0.85 7.10 -9.70
N PRO A 56 0.53 7.70 -8.53
CA PRO A 56 1.50 8.50 -7.81
C PRO A 56 2.73 7.66 -7.50
N LYS A 57 3.90 8.15 -7.90
CA LYS A 57 5.18 7.51 -7.56
C LYS A 57 5.43 7.73 -6.08
N GLY A 58 5.73 6.66 -5.34
CA GLY A 58 5.99 6.77 -3.92
C GLY A 58 6.27 5.42 -3.28
N LYS A 59 6.61 5.44 -1.99
CA LYS A 59 6.78 4.23 -1.19
C LYS A 59 6.43 4.48 0.28
N GLY A 60 6.20 3.40 1.00
CA GLY A 60 6.14 3.43 2.46
C GLY A 60 7.55 3.60 3.06
N VAL A 61 7.68 4.45 4.06
CA VAL A 61 8.91 4.70 4.81
C VAL A 61 8.68 4.47 6.29
N TRP A 62 9.70 3.96 6.98
CA TRP A 62 9.69 3.65 8.42
C TRP A 62 10.64 4.54 9.22
N THR A 63 11.47 5.32 8.55
CA THR A 63 12.42 6.25 9.18
C THR A 63 12.35 7.63 8.52
N ILE A 64 12.87 8.64 9.22
CA ILE A 64 12.93 10.01 8.70
C ILE A 64 13.90 10.04 7.50
N GLU A 65 15.01 9.32 7.62
CA GLU A 65 16.06 9.21 6.62
C GLU A 65 15.53 8.60 5.31
N GLU A 66 14.77 7.50 5.40
CA GLU A 66 14.09 6.90 4.24
C GLU A 66 13.10 7.85 3.58
N GLY A 67 12.35 8.62 4.40
CA GLY A 67 11.40 9.62 3.93
C GLY A 67 12.07 10.76 3.16
N LEU A 68 13.18 11.27 3.67
CA LEU A 68 13.96 12.32 3.00
C LEU A 68 14.62 11.83 1.72
N GLU A 69 15.18 10.62 1.72
CA GLU A 69 15.72 10.00 0.52
C GLU A 69 14.65 9.85 -0.57
N GLU A 70 13.46 9.39 -0.18
CA GLU A 70 12.34 9.25 -1.09
C GLU A 70 11.85 10.59 -1.63
N ALA A 71 11.71 11.61 -0.78
CA ALA A 71 11.30 12.92 -1.22
C ALA A 71 12.31 13.58 -2.16
N ARG A 72 13.62 13.37 -1.94
CA ARG A 72 14.66 13.80 -2.90
C ARG A 72 14.55 13.07 -4.24
N ARG A 73 14.23 11.78 -4.22
CA ARG A 73 14.03 10.96 -5.44
C ARG A 73 12.80 11.41 -6.23
N LEU A 74 11.71 11.76 -5.54
CA LEU A 74 10.45 12.18 -6.15
C LEU A 74 10.43 13.66 -6.54
N GLY A 75 11.19 14.49 -5.80
CA GLY A 75 11.16 15.94 -5.87
C GLY A 75 9.93 16.53 -5.16
N PHE A 76 10.13 17.63 -4.42
CA PHE A 76 9.04 18.36 -3.77
C PHE A 76 8.08 19.07 -4.75
N PRO A 77 6.84 19.39 -4.36
CA PRO A 77 6.20 18.95 -3.12
C PRO A 77 5.88 17.46 -3.14
N VAL A 78 5.77 16.87 -1.96
CA VAL A 78 5.35 15.47 -1.76
C VAL A 78 4.13 15.39 -0.83
N LEU A 79 3.28 14.40 -1.06
CA LEU A 79 2.14 14.06 -0.21
C LEU A 79 2.57 13.00 0.79
N VAL A 80 2.44 13.30 2.08
CA VAL A 80 2.65 12.32 3.16
C VAL A 80 1.32 11.77 3.64
N ARG A 81 1.23 10.45 3.76
CA ARG A 81 0.01 9.75 4.19
C ARG A 81 0.33 8.74 5.28
N PRO A 82 -0.20 8.89 6.51
CA PRO A 82 -0.06 7.85 7.52
C PRO A 82 -0.84 6.61 7.08
N SER A 83 -0.31 5.41 7.34
CA SER A 83 -1.07 4.18 7.10
C SER A 83 -2.22 4.03 8.10
N TYR A 84 -3.27 3.30 7.71
CA TYR A 84 -4.42 2.95 8.56
C TYR A 84 -5.26 4.13 9.11
N VAL A 85 -5.25 5.29 8.45
CA VAL A 85 -6.14 6.41 8.76
C VAL A 85 -7.42 6.38 7.92
N LEU A 86 -8.57 6.58 8.56
CA LEU A 86 -9.85 6.73 7.89
C LEU A 86 -10.02 8.19 7.42
N GLY A 87 -10.44 8.39 6.17
CA GLY A 87 -10.84 9.71 5.66
C GLY A 87 -9.70 10.70 5.41
N GLY A 88 -8.45 10.24 5.23
CA GLY A 88 -7.31 11.09 4.93
C GLY A 88 -6.80 11.93 6.12
N GLN A 89 -7.22 11.58 7.33
CA GLN A 89 -6.81 12.27 8.54
C GLN A 89 -5.28 12.20 8.73
N GLY A 90 -4.64 13.35 8.88
CA GLY A 90 -3.19 13.44 9.07
C GLY A 90 -2.37 13.35 7.79
N MET A 91 -3.00 13.40 6.61
CA MET A 91 -2.27 13.65 5.36
C MET A 91 -1.82 15.11 5.30
N GLU A 92 -0.64 15.35 4.75
CA GLU A 92 -0.08 16.69 4.59
C GLU A 92 0.69 16.79 3.27
N ILE A 93 0.75 17.97 2.67
CA ILE A 93 1.62 18.25 1.54
C ILE A 93 2.82 19.00 2.09
N THR A 94 4.01 18.47 1.88
CA THR A 94 5.25 19.11 2.33
C THR A 94 6.00 19.67 1.12
N PHE A 95 6.51 20.88 1.26
CA PHE A 95 7.14 21.65 0.18
C PHE A 95 8.67 21.59 0.24
N ASP A 96 9.25 21.19 1.37
CA ASP A 96 10.69 21.05 1.55
C ASP A 96 11.07 19.97 2.59
N GLU A 97 12.39 19.76 2.74
CA GLU A 97 12.94 18.78 3.69
C GLU A 97 12.67 19.14 5.15
N GLU A 98 12.54 20.42 5.50
CA GLU A 98 12.29 20.85 6.89
C GLU A 98 10.86 20.51 7.32
N GLU A 99 9.88 20.85 6.49
CA GLU A 99 8.46 20.51 6.69
C GLU A 99 8.29 18.98 6.75
N LEU A 100 8.91 18.25 5.83
CA LEU A 100 8.86 16.79 5.81
C LEU A 100 9.47 16.18 7.07
N THR A 101 10.63 16.67 7.50
CA THR A 101 11.28 16.19 8.73
C THR A 101 10.40 16.44 9.94
N TYR A 102 9.79 17.63 10.03
CA TYR A 102 8.87 17.98 11.11
C TYR A 102 7.67 17.03 11.14
N TYR A 103 7.04 16.80 9.99
CA TYR A 103 5.92 15.88 9.86
C TYR A 103 6.30 14.46 10.29
N LEU A 104 7.33 13.88 9.68
CA LEU A 104 7.73 12.49 9.91
C LEU A 104 8.11 12.24 11.37
N LYS A 105 8.83 13.19 12.00
CA LYS A 105 9.16 13.11 13.42
C LYS A 105 7.91 13.02 14.28
N ASN A 106 6.92 13.88 14.04
CA ASN A 106 5.66 13.88 14.80
C ASN A 106 4.82 12.62 14.54
N ALA A 107 4.77 12.18 13.28
CA ALA A 107 4.02 11.01 12.88
C ALA A 107 4.62 9.72 13.49
N PHE A 108 5.93 9.53 13.42
CA PHE A 108 6.61 8.38 14.04
C PHE A 108 6.62 8.44 15.58
N ILE A 109 6.46 9.60 16.21
CA ILE A 109 6.21 9.66 17.66
C ILE A 109 4.83 9.09 18.01
N LYS A 110 3.81 9.37 17.17
CA LYS A 110 2.45 8.88 17.37
C LYS A 110 2.29 7.40 17.04
N ASP A 111 2.94 6.93 15.96
CA ASP A 111 2.88 5.56 15.50
C ASP A 111 4.20 5.10 14.87
N ARG A 112 4.92 4.22 15.58
CA ARG A 112 6.19 3.64 15.13
C ARG A 112 6.03 2.33 14.37
N LYS A 113 4.85 1.72 14.40
CA LYS A 113 4.66 0.36 13.88
C LYS A 113 4.29 0.40 12.40
N ASN A 114 3.61 1.46 11.99
CA ASN A 114 3.08 1.59 10.65
C ASN A 114 3.92 2.52 9.78
N PRO A 115 4.08 2.21 8.48
CA PRO A 115 4.78 3.09 7.56
C PRO A 115 3.99 4.36 7.27
N ILE A 116 4.71 5.39 6.86
CA ILE A 116 4.15 6.60 6.24
C ILE A 116 4.42 6.51 4.75
N LEU A 117 3.41 6.76 3.94
CA LEU A 117 3.54 6.83 2.49
C LEU A 117 4.02 8.21 2.08
N VAL A 118 5.08 8.27 1.28
CA VAL A 118 5.56 9.50 0.65
C VAL A 118 5.34 9.35 -0.85
N ASP A 119 4.43 10.15 -1.39
CA ASP A 119 4.06 10.12 -2.81
C ASP A 119 4.36 11.45 -3.49
N LYS A 120 4.60 11.39 -4.80
CA LYS A 120 4.68 12.58 -5.62
C LYS A 120 3.31 13.24 -5.69
N TYR A 121 3.25 14.51 -5.27
CA TYR A 121 2.08 15.38 -5.45
C TYR A 121 1.99 15.85 -6.92
#